data_AF-A0A9X3CI14-F1
#
_entry.id   AF-A0A9X3CI14-F1
#
_cell.length_a   1.000
_cell.length_b   1.000
_cell.length_c   1.000
_cell.angle_alpha   90.00
_cell.angle_beta   90.00
_cell.angle_gamma   90.00
#
_symmetry.space_group_name_H-M   'P 1'
#
loop_
_entity.id
_entity.type
_entity.pdbx_description
1 polymer ?
#
loop_
_entity_poly.entity_id
_entity_poly.type
_entity_poly.pdbx_seq_one_letter_code
_entity_poly.pdbx_strand_id
1 'polypeptide(L)'
;MSAGEENKDGMLVRVKKTFPKALFFGFTGTPIHEENQVNSNTTTDVFGNELHRYSIADGIRDGNVLGFDPYKVSTFKDGELRKEIALQQAKADSVTDAMAEPAKKKKFNHFMNDVPMAGYKDAAGKYHKGIEDYVPKSQYLTEAHQEKVVADILDKWDVLSQGSKFHAILATNSIAEAIDYYRRLKAEKPELKISALFDPNIENDGSGDRGPTFKGDGLEEIMADYNARYGLEFDFARHSAFKKDIAARLAHKEQYKNIHKEPSKQLDLLIVVDQMLTGFDSKWLNTLYLDKVIKYQNIIQAFSRTNRLFGPDKPHGIIRYYRYPHTMEQHINDAVKLYSGDKPIGLFVDRLASNIELMNRVSADISELFASAGIENFETLPDDVELCAKFTELFNTFNKHLEAAKVQGLNWEQSTYTDSLEGENGVEREVTLAVDELTYMSLVQRYKELAGKGDGNGEGSGGDVPFDISGYLTEIDTGKIDADYMNSRFDKYLKELNQHQDSTSVETTLNELHKSFASLSQSEQKYAKLFLHDLQRGDAQLIEGHTFRDYINDYQNQKEQLRIAAIVEALGLEGFTSPVDGRGCE
;
A
#
# COMPACT_ATOMS: atom_id res chain seq x y z
N MET A 1 45.48 38.26 21.73
CA MET A 1 45.07 38.16 23.15
C MET A 1 43.71 38.82 23.26
N SER A 2 42.62 38.21 23.71
CA SER A 2 42.38 36.89 24.29
C SER A 2 41.38 36.10 23.45
N ALA A 3 41.68 34.82 23.26
CA ALA A 3 40.67 33.82 22.93
C ALA A 3 39.64 33.83 24.06
N GLY A 4 38.39 34.17 23.74
CA GLY A 4 37.29 33.91 24.65
C GLY A 4 37.11 32.41 24.73
N GLU A 5 37.28 31.85 25.92
CA GLU A 5 37.03 30.44 26.22
C GLU A 5 35.63 30.06 25.74
N GLU A 6 35.55 29.24 24.68
CA GLU A 6 34.31 28.61 24.28
C GLU A 6 33.84 27.71 25.42
N ASN A 7 32.71 28.12 25.96
CA ASN A 7 32.11 27.67 27.20
C ASN A 7 31.71 26.18 27.09
N LYS A 8 32.41 25.31 27.82
CA LYS A 8 32.26 23.84 27.82
C LYS A 8 30.91 23.31 28.35
N ASP A 9 30.02 24.19 28.83
CA ASP A 9 28.71 23.78 29.37
C ASP A 9 27.63 23.77 28.28
N GLY A 10 27.03 22.59 28.05
CA GLY A 10 25.91 22.40 27.12
C GLY A 10 24.72 23.33 27.41
N MET A 11 23.94 23.67 26.36
CA MET A 11 22.86 24.67 26.43
C MET A 11 21.89 24.43 27.60
N LEU A 12 21.49 23.17 27.84
CA LEU A 12 20.57 22.84 28.92
C LEU A 12 21.15 23.10 30.32
N VAL A 13 22.45 22.85 30.51
CA VAL A 13 23.15 23.15 31.77
C VAL A 13 23.12 24.65 32.04
N ARG A 14 23.37 25.46 31.00
CA ARG A 14 23.26 26.93 31.10
C ARG A 14 21.86 27.37 31.47
N VAL A 15 20.83 26.85 30.80
CA VAL A 15 19.43 27.16 31.10
C VAL A 15 19.05 26.80 32.54
N LYS A 16 19.42 25.60 33.02
CA LYS A 16 19.17 25.17 34.41
C LYS A 16 19.89 26.06 35.44
N LYS A 17 21.12 26.49 35.16
CA LYS A 17 21.87 27.43 36.02
C LYS A 17 21.24 28.83 36.03
N THR A 18 20.77 29.32 34.88
CA THR A 18 20.15 30.65 34.76
C THR A 18 18.78 30.72 35.44
N PHE A 19 17.99 29.63 35.39
CA PHE A 19 16.63 29.59 35.93
C PHE A 19 16.47 28.53 37.03
N PRO A 20 17.02 28.74 38.23
CA PRO A 20 17.10 27.73 39.28
C PRO A 20 15.74 27.34 39.91
N LYS A 21 14.68 28.12 39.67
CA LYS A 21 13.31 27.86 40.16
C LYS A 21 12.33 27.48 39.05
N ALA A 22 12.79 27.33 37.81
CA ALA A 22 11.93 26.95 36.70
C ALA A 22 11.61 25.45 36.74
N LEU A 23 10.40 25.11 36.31
CA LEU A 23 10.00 23.73 36.01
C LEU A 23 10.24 23.45 34.54
N PHE A 24 10.88 22.33 34.24
CA PHE A 24 11.22 21.92 32.87
C PHE A 24 10.37 20.72 32.49
N PHE A 25 9.59 20.86 31.42
CA PHE A 25 8.84 19.77 30.81
C PHE A 25 9.47 19.45 29.44
N GLY A 26 9.67 18.16 29.16
CA GLY A 26 10.14 17.67 27.88
C GLY A 26 9.04 16.90 27.17
N PHE A 27 8.78 17.23 25.91
CA PHE A 27 7.94 16.41 25.03
C PHE A 27 8.84 15.77 23.99
N THR A 28 8.77 14.45 23.86
CA THR A 28 9.54 13.72 22.85
C THR A 28 8.72 12.54 22.32
N GLY A 29 8.75 12.35 21.00
CA GLY A 29 8.20 11.16 20.35
C GLY A 29 9.20 9.99 20.29
N THR A 30 10.47 10.26 20.57
CA THR A 30 11.55 9.26 20.56
C THR A 30 12.43 9.50 21.79
N PRO A 31 12.00 9.06 22.98
CA PRO A 31 12.82 9.15 24.18
C PRO A 31 14.16 8.41 24.03
N ILE A 32 15.21 8.99 24.59
CA ILE A 32 16.53 8.38 24.75
C ILE A 32 16.49 7.47 25.98
N HIS A 33 16.69 6.18 25.76
CA HIS A 33 16.79 5.07 26.71
C HIS A 33 18.23 4.56 26.82
N GLU A 34 18.46 3.51 27.62
CA GLU A 34 19.79 2.89 27.78
C GLU A 34 20.32 2.30 26.47
N GLU A 35 19.42 1.77 25.65
CA GLU A 35 19.70 1.11 24.38
C GLU A 35 20.14 2.09 23.28
N ASN A 36 19.76 3.37 23.39
CA ASN A 36 20.07 4.43 22.42
C ASN A 36 20.70 5.67 23.07
N GLN A 37 21.40 5.53 24.19
CA GLN A 37 22.01 6.65 24.91
C GLN A 37 22.89 7.51 24.00
N VAL A 38 22.76 8.82 24.17
CA VAL A 38 23.65 9.81 23.58
C VAL A 38 24.51 10.38 24.69
N ASN A 39 25.84 10.29 24.57
CA ASN A 39 26.79 10.75 25.59
C ASN A 39 26.50 10.17 26.99
N SER A 40 26.06 8.90 27.07
CA SER A 40 25.73 8.20 28.33
C SER A 40 24.63 8.87 29.17
N ASN A 41 23.72 9.61 28.54
CA ASN A 41 22.55 10.20 29.21
C ASN A 41 21.26 9.68 28.59
N THR A 42 20.25 9.45 29.43
CA THR A 42 18.88 9.15 29.06
C THR A 42 17.98 10.39 29.18
N THR A 43 16.78 10.33 28.61
CA THR A 43 15.77 11.40 28.79
C THR A 43 15.38 11.51 30.27
N THR A 44 15.33 10.38 30.97
CA THR A 44 15.02 10.30 32.40
C THR A 44 16.07 11.00 33.26
N ASP A 45 17.36 10.86 32.92
CA ASP A 45 18.44 11.56 33.64
C ASP A 45 18.31 13.09 33.50
N VAL A 46 17.75 13.54 32.38
CA VAL A 46 17.68 14.96 32.02
C VAL A 46 16.40 15.63 32.55
N PHE A 47 15.25 14.97 32.44
CA PHE A 47 13.92 15.52 32.72
C PHE A 47 13.17 14.84 33.86
N GLY A 48 13.67 13.73 34.39
CA GLY A 48 13.01 12.93 35.42
C GLY A 48 12.04 11.90 34.83
N ASN A 49 11.18 11.36 35.69
CA ASN A 49 10.28 10.26 35.33
C ASN A 49 9.30 10.64 34.22
N GLU A 50 8.95 9.67 33.38
CA GLU A 50 7.87 9.80 32.42
C GLU A 50 6.55 10.06 33.14
N LEU A 51 5.90 11.18 32.82
CA LEU A 51 4.61 11.57 33.41
C LEU A 51 3.44 10.86 32.74
N HIS A 52 3.51 10.67 31.43
CA HIS A 52 2.47 10.04 30.61
C HIS A 52 3.07 9.59 29.27
N ARG A 53 2.51 8.54 28.68
CA ARG A 53 2.91 8.02 27.37
C ARG A 53 1.71 7.88 26.45
N TYR A 54 1.83 8.43 25.24
CA TYR A 54 0.95 8.12 24.12
C TYR A 54 1.83 7.59 22.98
N SER A 55 1.83 6.27 22.81
CA SER A 55 2.73 5.61 21.88
C SER A 55 2.21 5.67 20.44
N ILE A 56 3.08 5.34 19.49
CA ILE A 56 2.66 5.18 18.09
C ILE A 56 1.63 4.04 17.94
N ALA A 57 1.72 2.99 18.76
CA ALA A 57 0.74 1.90 18.76
C ALA A 57 -0.64 2.38 19.24
N ASP A 58 -0.69 3.28 20.24
CA ASP A 58 -1.95 3.92 20.64
C ASP A 58 -2.50 4.80 19.51
N GLY A 59 -1.64 5.57 18.84
CA GLY A 59 -2.02 6.40 17.69
C GLY A 59 -2.63 5.60 16.54
N ILE A 60 -2.11 4.41 16.25
CA ILE A 60 -2.65 3.53 15.19
C ILE A 60 -3.96 2.89 15.65
N ARG A 61 -4.00 2.36 16.87
CA ARG A 61 -5.23 1.77 17.45
C ARG A 61 -6.39 2.75 17.47
N ASP A 62 -6.11 4.00 17.82
CA ASP A 62 -7.12 5.06 17.90
C ASP A 62 -7.45 5.67 16.53
N GLY A 63 -6.83 5.20 15.43
CA GLY A 63 -7.06 5.72 14.08
C GLY A 63 -6.51 7.13 13.84
N ASN A 64 -5.61 7.63 14.70
CA ASN A 64 -5.03 8.97 14.62
C ASN A 64 -3.82 9.04 13.67
N VAL A 65 -3.15 7.92 13.44
CA VAL A 65 -2.07 7.75 12.47
C VAL A 65 -2.21 6.40 11.76
N LEU A 66 -1.62 6.29 10.57
CA LEU A 66 -1.60 5.03 9.81
C LEU A 66 -0.49 4.08 10.30
N GLY A 67 -0.66 2.79 10.04
CA GLY A 67 0.41 1.80 10.17
C GLY A 67 1.48 1.92 9.08
N PHE A 68 2.51 1.08 9.17
CA PHE A 68 3.60 1.02 8.19
C PHE A 68 3.58 -0.29 7.41
N ASP A 69 3.92 -0.25 6.14
CA ASP A 69 4.14 -1.43 5.30
C ASP A 69 5.60 -1.45 4.79
N PRO A 70 6.53 -2.06 5.55
CA PRO A 70 7.95 -2.07 5.21
C PRO A 70 8.30 -3.23 4.25
N TYR A 71 8.88 -2.94 3.11
CA TYR A 71 9.36 -3.91 2.13
C TYR A 71 10.87 -3.99 2.13
N LYS A 72 11.34 -5.22 2.34
CA LYS A 72 12.73 -5.60 2.14
C LYS A 72 12.97 -5.75 0.65
N VAL A 73 13.90 -4.98 0.08
CA VAL A 73 14.23 -5.08 -1.35
C VAL A 73 15.70 -5.42 -1.54
N SER A 74 15.96 -6.68 -1.87
CA SER A 74 17.30 -7.20 -2.10
C SER A 74 17.80 -6.81 -3.49
N THR A 75 18.80 -5.93 -3.55
CA THR A 75 19.48 -5.59 -4.81
C THR A 75 20.55 -6.60 -5.22
N PHE A 76 20.96 -7.47 -4.30
CA PHE A 76 21.87 -8.58 -4.54
C PHE A 76 21.24 -9.84 -3.98
N LYS A 77 21.43 -10.98 -4.65
CA LYS A 77 20.92 -12.25 -4.15
C LYS A 77 21.67 -12.65 -2.90
N ASP A 78 20.95 -13.04 -1.86
CA ASP A 78 21.53 -13.50 -0.59
C ASP A 78 22.56 -14.62 -0.79
N GLY A 79 22.23 -15.59 -1.65
CA GLY A 79 23.12 -16.72 -1.97
C GLY A 79 24.44 -16.29 -2.62
N GLU A 80 24.43 -15.24 -3.44
CA GLU A 80 25.64 -14.70 -4.08
C GLU A 80 26.50 -13.95 -3.06
N LEU A 81 25.90 -13.05 -2.27
CA LEU A 81 26.62 -12.33 -1.20
C LEU A 81 27.26 -13.31 -0.22
N ARG A 82 26.50 -14.30 0.22
CA ARG A 82 26.95 -15.34 1.14
C ARG A 82 28.12 -16.13 0.57
N LYS A 83 28.07 -16.52 -0.69
CA LYS A 83 29.16 -17.23 -1.37
C LYS A 83 30.43 -16.39 -1.41
N GLU A 84 30.34 -15.11 -1.80
CA GLU A 84 31.50 -14.21 -1.89
C GLU A 84 32.14 -13.99 -0.52
N ILE A 85 31.32 -13.74 0.53
CA ILE A 85 31.83 -13.63 1.91
C ILE A 85 32.44 -14.95 2.38
N ALA A 86 31.83 -16.10 2.06
CA ALA A 86 32.37 -17.41 2.44
C ALA A 86 33.74 -17.67 1.80
N LEU A 87 33.94 -17.30 0.52
CA LEU A 87 35.24 -17.39 -0.16
C LEU A 87 36.28 -16.46 0.49
N GLN A 88 35.90 -15.21 0.75
CA GLN A 88 36.77 -14.22 1.39
C GLN A 88 37.23 -14.70 2.79
N GLN A 89 36.32 -15.20 3.61
CA GLN A 89 36.63 -15.67 4.97
C GLN A 89 37.39 -16.99 4.99
N ALA A 90 37.16 -17.85 3.99
CA ALA A 90 37.94 -19.06 3.77
C ALA A 90 39.34 -18.76 3.17
N LYS A 91 39.58 -17.55 2.67
CA LYS A 91 40.77 -17.18 1.87
C LYS A 91 40.96 -18.11 0.67
N ALA A 92 39.87 -18.33 -0.06
CA ALA A 92 39.84 -19.19 -1.23
C ALA A 92 39.48 -18.40 -2.48
N ASP A 93 40.15 -18.69 -3.60
CA ASP A 93 39.90 -17.98 -4.87
C ASP A 93 38.68 -18.54 -5.62
N SER A 94 38.24 -19.75 -5.28
CA SER A 94 37.07 -20.40 -5.86
C SER A 94 36.45 -21.41 -4.91
N VAL A 95 35.21 -21.84 -5.20
CA VAL A 95 34.55 -22.91 -4.42
C VAL A 95 35.36 -24.20 -4.49
N THR A 96 35.97 -24.50 -5.64
CA THR A 96 36.82 -25.69 -5.81
C THR A 96 38.04 -25.65 -4.89
N ASP A 97 38.73 -24.51 -4.81
CA ASP A 97 39.85 -24.31 -3.87
C ASP A 97 39.39 -24.41 -2.42
N ALA A 98 38.26 -23.79 -2.09
CA ALA A 98 37.68 -23.88 -0.76
C ALA A 98 37.38 -25.33 -0.37
N MET A 99 36.87 -26.16 -1.30
CA MET A 99 36.51 -27.55 -1.04
C MET A 99 37.72 -28.50 -1.01
N ALA A 100 38.84 -28.14 -1.63
CA ALA A 100 40.04 -28.97 -1.72
C ALA A 100 40.79 -29.08 -0.38
N GLU A 101 40.84 -28.01 0.42
CA GLU A 101 41.49 -28.00 1.72
C GLU A 101 40.48 -28.16 2.87
N PRO A 102 40.65 -29.14 3.78
CA PRO A 102 39.70 -29.37 4.88
C PRO A 102 39.42 -28.14 5.77
N ALA A 103 40.44 -27.31 6.00
CA ALA A 103 40.31 -26.10 6.81
C ALA A 103 39.53 -24.99 6.10
N LYS A 104 39.80 -24.75 4.80
CA LYS A 104 39.05 -23.80 3.97
C LYS A 104 37.60 -24.26 3.80
N LYS A 105 37.39 -25.56 3.56
CA LYS A 105 36.06 -26.18 3.40
C LYS A 105 35.19 -25.98 4.63
N LYS A 106 35.77 -26.21 5.82
CA LYS A 106 35.06 -25.99 7.09
C LYS A 106 34.62 -24.54 7.25
N LYS A 107 35.50 -23.57 6.96
CA LYS A 107 35.15 -22.15 7.03
C LYS A 107 34.11 -21.76 5.98
N PHE A 108 34.29 -22.18 4.73
CA PHE A 108 33.37 -21.91 3.65
C PHE A 108 31.96 -22.42 3.97
N ASN A 109 31.83 -23.68 4.39
CA ASN A 109 30.54 -24.27 4.76
C ASN A 109 29.89 -23.56 5.96
N HIS A 110 30.69 -23.11 6.93
CA HIS A 110 30.17 -22.36 8.08
C HIS A 110 29.48 -21.06 7.65
N PHE A 111 30.13 -20.26 6.80
CA PHE A 111 29.52 -19.04 6.26
C PHE A 111 28.39 -19.33 5.28
N MET A 112 28.38 -20.48 4.61
CA MET A 112 27.30 -20.85 3.69
C MET A 112 26.03 -21.34 4.42
N ASN A 113 26.15 -22.02 5.56
CA ASN A 113 25.00 -22.71 6.15
C ASN A 113 24.64 -22.21 7.55
N ASP A 114 25.62 -21.77 8.35
CA ASP A 114 25.43 -21.55 9.78
C ASP A 114 25.28 -20.06 10.14
N VAL A 115 25.92 -19.17 9.36
CA VAL A 115 25.93 -17.72 9.66
C VAL A 115 24.65 -17.05 9.12
N PRO A 116 23.84 -16.38 9.93
CA PRO A 116 22.66 -15.65 9.44
C PRO A 116 23.05 -14.44 8.57
N MET A 117 22.12 -13.92 7.78
CA MET A 117 22.40 -12.75 6.94
C MET A 117 22.71 -11.51 7.79
N ALA A 118 21.90 -11.24 8.82
CA ALA A 118 22.14 -10.16 9.77
C ALA A 118 22.78 -10.68 11.07
N GLY A 119 23.66 -9.87 11.67
CA GLY A 119 24.26 -10.20 12.96
C GLY A 119 23.26 -10.18 14.11
N TYR A 120 23.58 -10.73 15.26
CA TYR A 120 22.66 -10.77 16.40
C TYR A 120 23.42 -10.72 17.72
N LYS A 121 22.74 -10.29 18.78
CA LYS A 121 23.27 -10.38 20.15
C LYS A 121 22.75 -11.64 20.82
N ASP A 122 23.63 -12.38 21.49
CA ASP A 122 23.22 -13.50 22.34
C ASP A 122 22.71 -13.05 23.71
N ALA A 123 22.26 -14.00 24.54
CA ALA A 123 21.75 -13.73 25.89
C ALA A 123 22.80 -13.11 26.84
N ALA A 124 24.10 -13.21 26.51
CA ALA A 124 25.17 -12.57 27.25
C ALA A 124 25.50 -11.16 26.73
N GLY A 125 24.75 -10.67 25.73
CA GLY A 125 24.96 -9.37 25.10
C GLY A 125 26.13 -9.33 24.10
N LYS A 126 26.75 -10.48 23.80
CA LYS A 126 27.85 -10.54 22.83
C LYS A 126 27.28 -10.51 21.42
N TYR A 127 27.84 -9.64 20.59
CA TYR A 127 27.46 -9.52 19.18
C TYR A 127 28.17 -10.58 18.33
N HIS A 128 27.37 -11.37 17.60
CA HIS A 128 27.80 -12.31 16.58
C HIS A 128 27.51 -11.71 15.21
N LYS A 129 28.55 -11.65 14.36
CA LYS A 129 28.43 -11.04 13.04
C LYS A 129 27.66 -11.94 12.07
N GLY A 130 26.74 -11.34 11.32
CA GLY A 130 26.08 -11.97 10.17
C GLY A 130 26.86 -11.75 8.88
N ILE A 131 26.36 -12.26 7.76
CA ILE A 131 26.97 -12.08 6.43
C ILE A 131 27.09 -10.60 6.07
N GLU A 132 26.04 -9.81 6.28
CA GLU A 132 25.99 -8.39 5.94
C GLU A 132 27.03 -7.54 6.71
N ASP A 133 27.44 -7.97 7.91
CA ASP A 133 28.51 -7.30 8.67
C ASP A 133 29.89 -7.40 8.01
N TYR A 134 30.06 -8.35 7.09
CA TYR A 134 31.29 -8.51 6.29
C TYR A 134 31.18 -7.86 4.92
N VAL A 135 29.97 -7.49 4.47
CA VAL A 135 29.77 -6.86 3.15
C VAL A 135 30.28 -5.41 3.18
N PRO A 136 31.25 -5.05 2.31
CA PRO A 136 31.82 -3.72 2.32
C PRO A 136 30.79 -2.68 1.88
N LYS A 137 30.85 -1.48 2.47
CA LYS A 137 29.95 -0.36 2.12
C LYS A 137 29.98 -0.02 0.63
N SER A 138 31.14 -0.20 -0.01
CA SER A 138 31.33 0.02 -1.44
C SER A 138 30.47 -0.87 -2.32
N GLN A 139 30.01 -2.04 -1.85
CA GLN A 139 29.09 -2.92 -2.58
C GLN A 139 27.80 -2.16 -2.96
N TYR A 140 27.29 -1.35 -2.05
CA TYR A 140 26.08 -0.55 -2.23
C TYR A 140 26.36 0.82 -2.88
N LEU A 141 27.62 1.16 -3.17
CA LEU A 141 27.99 2.34 -3.96
C LEU A 141 28.12 2.02 -5.45
N THR A 142 27.92 0.75 -5.84
CA THR A 142 28.05 0.31 -7.22
C THR A 142 26.88 0.80 -8.08
N GLU A 143 27.17 1.05 -9.35
CA GLU A 143 26.16 1.36 -10.36
C GLU A 143 25.06 0.29 -10.42
N ALA A 144 25.44 -0.99 -10.40
CA ALA A 144 24.49 -2.11 -10.42
C ALA A 144 23.51 -2.11 -9.23
N HIS A 145 23.94 -1.64 -8.05
CA HIS A 145 23.03 -1.45 -6.92
C HIS A 145 22.02 -0.33 -7.22
N GLN A 146 22.53 0.85 -7.59
CA GLN A 146 21.71 2.04 -7.82
C GLN A 146 20.71 1.84 -8.96
N GLU A 147 21.10 1.15 -10.04
CA GLU A 147 20.22 0.80 -11.16
C GLU A 147 19.03 -0.05 -10.70
N LYS A 148 19.25 -1.04 -9.83
CA LYS A 148 18.17 -1.88 -9.29
C LYS A 148 17.23 -1.10 -8.37
N VAL A 149 17.76 -0.17 -7.58
CA VAL A 149 16.94 0.73 -6.75
C VAL A 149 16.08 1.61 -7.64
N VAL A 150 16.66 2.23 -8.67
CA VAL A 150 15.93 3.05 -9.64
C VAL A 150 14.86 2.22 -10.35
N ALA A 151 15.19 1.03 -10.84
CA ALA A 151 14.24 0.14 -11.49
C ALA A 151 13.05 -0.20 -10.58
N ASP A 152 13.29 -0.54 -9.31
CA ASP A 152 12.20 -0.82 -8.36
C ASP A 152 11.32 0.40 -8.07
N ILE A 153 11.90 1.60 -7.97
CA ILE A 153 11.15 2.85 -7.80
C ILE A 153 10.24 3.10 -9.01
N LEU A 154 10.80 3.00 -10.22
CA LEU A 154 10.09 3.35 -11.46
C LEU A 154 9.01 2.32 -11.81
N ASP A 155 9.29 1.03 -11.66
CA ASP A 155 8.37 -0.08 -11.90
C ASP A 155 7.08 0.03 -11.07
N LYS A 156 7.21 0.50 -9.83
CA LYS A 156 6.09 0.59 -8.88
C LYS A 156 5.56 2.01 -8.73
N TRP A 157 6.13 2.98 -9.45
CA TRP A 157 5.83 4.40 -9.23
C TRP A 157 4.34 4.68 -9.37
N ASP A 158 3.72 4.24 -10.47
CA ASP A 158 2.34 4.60 -10.80
C ASP A 158 1.34 4.01 -9.79
N VAL A 159 1.59 2.78 -9.33
CA VAL A 159 0.76 2.11 -8.31
C VAL A 159 0.96 2.73 -6.94
N LEU A 160 2.20 2.87 -6.48
CA LEU A 160 2.49 3.38 -5.14
C LEU A 160 2.14 4.87 -5.01
N SER A 161 2.34 5.67 -6.05
CA SER A 161 1.95 7.09 -6.05
C SER A 161 0.46 7.32 -6.30
N GLN A 162 -0.30 6.27 -6.62
CA GLN A 162 -1.71 6.35 -7.05
C GLN A 162 -1.87 7.35 -8.20
N GLY A 163 -1.09 7.15 -9.27
CA GLY A 163 -1.07 8.04 -10.43
C GLY A 163 -0.52 9.44 -10.13
N SER A 164 0.58 9.53 -9.38
CA SER A 164 1.20 10.80 -8.92
C SER A 164 0.30 11.68 -8.03
N LYS A 165 -0.72 11.08 -7.41
CA LYS A 165 -1.52 11.72 -6.36
C LYS A 165 -0.70 11.94 -5.09
N PHE A 166 0.10 10.94 -4.72
CA PHE A 166 1.02 10.96 -3.59
C PHE A 166 2.47 11.13 -4.03
N HIS A 167 3.24 11.75 -3.14
CA HIS A 167 4.66 12.05 -3.32
C HIS A 167 5.51 11.09 -2.50
N ALA A 168 6.78 10.99 -2.87
CA ALA A 168 7.73 10.13 -2.19
C ALA A 168 9.01 10.86 -1.78
N ILE A 169 9.72 10.29 -0.82
CA ILE A 169 11.10 10.67 -0.48
C ILE A 169 12.02 9.48 -0.74
N LEU A 170 13.18 9.74 -1.35
CA LEU A 170 14.31 8.81 -1.41
C LEU A 170 15.42 9.29 -0.47
N ALA A 171 15.63 8.57 0.63
CA ALA A 171 16.66 8.85 1.61
C ALA A 171 17.94 8.06 1.27
N THR A 172 19.01 8.77 0.93
CA THR A 172 20.29 8.20 0.52
C THR A 172 21.33 8.27 1.62
N ASN A 173 22.35 7.42 1.52
CA ASN A 173 23.41 7.34 2.50
C ASN A 173 24.36 8.56 2.48
N SER A 174 24.55 9.21 1.33
CA SER A 174 25.43 10.38 1.17
C SER A 174 24.92 11.38 0.13
N ILE A 175 25.49 12.60 0.12
CA ILE A 175 25.18 13.63 -0.88
C ILE A 175 25.63 13.18 -2.27
N ALA A 176 26.78 12.52 -2.35
CA ALA A 176 27.30 11.98 -3.59
C ALA A 176 26.32 10.99 -4.25
N GLU A 177 25.74 10.09 -3.44
CA GLU A 177 24.69 9.17 -3.89
C GLU A 177 23.38 9.89 -4.24
N ALA A 178 23.00 10.94 -3.50
CA ALA A 178 21.82 11.73 -3.84
C ALA A 178 21.91 12.35 -5.25
N ILE A 179 23.10 12.85 -5.61
CA ILE A 179 23.37 13.41 -6.94
C ILE A 179 23.35 12.31 -8.01
N ASP A 180 23.93 11.14 -7.73
CA ASP A 180 23.90 10.02 -8.69
C ASP A 180 22.46 9.55 -8.96
N TYR A 181 21.68 9.33 -7.89
CA TYR A 181 20.28 8.95 -8.02
C TYR A 181 19.46 10.01 -8.76
N TYR A 182 19.71 11.29 -8.48
CA TYR A 182 19.07 12.40 -9.19
C TYR A 182 19.32 12.30 -10.70
N ARG A 183 20.59 12.17 -11.12
CA ARG A 183 20.97 12.07 -12.53
C ARG A 183 20.40 10.83 -13.21
N ARG A 184 20.44 9.68 -12.54
CA ARG A 184 19.89 8.41 -13.06
C ARG A 184 18.39 8.50 -13.26
N LEU A 185 17.64 8.90 -12.23
CA LEU A 185 16.18 8.98 -12.34
C LEU A 185 15.75 10.05 -13.36
N LYS A 186 16.47 11.18 -13.45
CA LYS A 186 16.24 12.20 -14.48
C LYS A 186 16.45 11.67 -15.89
N ALA A 187 17.43 10.79 -16.09
CA ALA A 187 17.72 10.18 -17.39
C ALA A 187 16.70 9.08 -17.76
N GLU A 188 16.34 8.22 -16.81
CA GLU A 188 15.44 7.08 -17.02
C GLU A 188 13.96 7.47 -17.13
N LYS A 189 13.52 8.48 -16.35
CA LYS A 189 12.12 8.95 -16.37
C LYS A 189 12.03 10.50 -16.32
N PRO A 190 12.32 11.21 -17.44
CA PRO A 190 12.36 12.68 -17.47
C PRO A 190 11.04 13.38 -17.13
N GLU A 191 9.92 12.70 -17.35
CA GLU A 191 8.58 13.17 -17.00
C GLU A 191 8.34 13.24 -15.49
N LEU A 192 9.05 12.42 -14.70
CA LEU A 192 8.95 12.42 -13.26
C LEU A 192 9.58 13.71 -12.70
N LYS A 193 8.83 14.46 -11.89
CA LYS A 193 9.29 15.74 -11.36
C LYS A 193 10.11 15.48 -10.11
N ILE A 194 11.43 15.42 -10.29
CA ILE A 194 12.38 15.06 -9.24
C ILE A 194 13.20 16.28 -8.83
N SER A 195 13.53 16.36 -7.54
CA SER A 195 14.50 17.30 -6.99
C SER A 195 15.29 16.63 -5.89
N ALA A 196 16.42 17.22 -5.49
CA ALA A 196 17.16 16.79 -4.30
C ALA A 196 17.35 17.95 -3.32
N LEU A 197 17.50 17.60 -2.04
CA LEU A 197 17.75 18.55 -0.96
C LEU A 197 18.75 18.00 0.06
N PHE A 198 19.86 18.70 0.24
CA PHE A 198 20.89 18.41 1.22
C PHE A 198 21.54 19.70 1.73
N ASP A 199 22.23 19.64 2.87
CA ASP A 199 22.87 20.82 3.43
C ASP A 199 24.18 21.12 2.69
N PRO A 200 24.34 22.30 2.08
CA PRO A 200 25.54 22.65 1.33
C PRO A 200 26.80 22.71 2.22
N ASN A 201 26.65 22.91 3.54
CA ASN A 201 27.75 23.13 4.47
C ASN A 201 28.34 21.84 5.06
N ILE A 202 27.78 20.67 4.74
CA ILE A 202 28.34 19.40 5.21
C ILE A 202 29.67 19.12 4.48
N GLU A 203 30.75 18.94 5.25
CA GLU A 203 32.09 18.63 4.74
C GLU A 203 32.24 17.16 4.32
N ASN A 204 31.55 16.24 5.00
CA ASN A 204 31.55 14.82 4.66
C ASN A 204 30.32 14.47 3.80
N ASP A 205 30.46 14.59 2.50
CA ASP A 205 29.41 14.45 1.50
C ASP A 205 29.43 13.09 0.76
N GLY A 206 30.37 12.22 1.12
CA GLY A 206 30.61 10.94 0.43
C GLY A 206 31.29 11.11 -0.94
N SER A 207 31.75 12.32 -1.28
CA SER A 207 32.38 12.60 -2.58
C SER A 207 33.70 11.85 -2.76
N GLY A 208 34.47 11.61 -1.69
CA GLY A 208 35.69 10.79 -1.70
C GLY A 208 36.60 11.11 -2.90
N ASP A 209 36.52 10.25 -3.92
CA ASP A 209 37.34 10.28 -5.15
C ASP A 209 36.77 11.19 -6.28
N ARG A 210 35.57 11.74 -6.13
CA ARG A 210 34.83 12.50 -7.17
C ARG A 210 35.23 13.97 -7.31
N GLY A 211 36.20 14.41 -6.50
CA GLY A 211 36.73 15.75 -6.52
C GLY A 211 35.92 16.77 -5.72
N PRO A 212 36.53 17.91 -5.35
CA PRO A 212 35.96 18.86 -4.40
C PRO A 212 34.78 19.68 -4.94
N THR A 213 34.60 19.75 -6.27
CA THR A 213 33.50 20.51 -6.89
C THR A 213 32.24 19.68 -7.08
N PHE A 214 32.31 18.35 -7.02
CA PHE A 214 31.19 17.45 -7.35
C PHE A 214 29.87 17.82 -6.66
N LYS A 215 29.94 18.15 -5.36
CA LYS A 215 28.78 18.60 -4.58
C LYS A 215 28.24 19.94 -5.06
N GLY A 216 29.12 20.90 -5.31
CA GLY A 216 28.75 22.24 -5.77
C GLY A 216 28.07 22.17 -7.14
N ASP A 217 28.73 21.50 -8.09
CA ASP A 217 28.25 21.33 -9.46
C ASP A 217 26.90 20.58 -9.47
N GLY A 218 26.76 19.54 -8.66
CA GLY A 218 25.50 18.80 -8.52
C GLY A 218 24.37 19.64 -7.92
N LEU A 219 24.65 20.43 -6.88
CA LEU A 219 23.62 21.30 -6.29
C LEU A 219 23.21 22.42 -7.26
N GLU A 220 24.16 22.99 -7.99
CA GLU A 220 23.87 23.98 -9.04
C GLU A 220 23.00 23.38 -10.15
N GLU A 221 23.32 22.18 -10.63
CA GLU A 221 22.51 21.42 -11.59
C GLU A 221 21.07 21.24 -11.10
N ILE A 222 20.89 20.70 -9.88
CA ILE A 222 19.57 20.44 -9.28
C ILE A 222 18.75 21.73 -9.16
N MET A 223 19.38 22.82 -8.71
CA MET A 223 18.70 24.11 -8.55
C MET A 223 18.35 24.74 -9.89
N ALA A 224 19.23 24.64 -10.89
CA ALA A 224 18.98 25.12 -12.25
C ALA A 224 17.80 24.39 -12.90
N ASP A 225 17.75 23.06 -12.78
CA ASP A 225 16.64 22.25 -13.29
C ASP A 225 15.31 22.60 -12.59
N TYR A 226 15.35 22.79 -11.27
CA TYR A 226 14.17 23.21 -10.49
C TYR A 226 13.65 24.58 -10.93
N ASN A 227 14.58 25.54 -11.07
CA ASN A 227 14.27 26.90 -11.52
C ASN A 227 13.67 26.91 -12.92
N ALA A 228 14.27 26.16 -13.85
CA ALA A 228 13.78 26.03 -15.22
C ALA A 228 12.38 25.42 -15.28
N ARG A 229 12.11 24.40 -14.46
CA ARG A 229 10.81 23.71 -14.43
C ARG A 229 9.69 24.59 -13.88
N TYR A 230 9.95 25.37 -12.84
CA TYR A 230 8.91 26.11 -12.11
C TYR A 230 8.92 27.63 -12.35
N GLY A 231 9.83 28.14 -13.17
CA GLY A 231 9.96 29.58 -13.43
C GLY A 231 10.39 30.36 -12.19
N LEU A 232 11.33 29.80 -11.42
CA LEU A 232 11.87 30.38 -10.19
C LEU A 232 13.35 30.73 -10.37
N GLU A 233 13.91 31.45 -9.40
CA GLU A 233 15.31 31.84 -9.43
C GLU A 233 15.92 31.62 -8.04
N PHE A 234 16.28 30.39 -7.69
CA PHE A 234 17.05 30.11 -6.48
C PHE A 234 18.54 29.95 -6.80
N ASP A 235 19.38 30.33 -5.85
CA ASP A 235 20.84 30.16 -5.86
C ASP A 235 21.34 29.70 -4.48
N PHE A 236 22.64 29.46 -4.34
CA PHE A 236 23.25 29.04 -3.07
C PHE A 236 22.92 29.98 -1.90
N ALA A 237 22.87 31.30 -2.14
CA ALA A 237 22.53 32.28 -1.10
C ALA A 237 21.06 32.15 -0.66
N ARG A 238 20.18 31.75 -1.58
CA ARG A 238 18.74 31.53 -1.35
C ARG A 238 18.39 30.07 -1.09
N HIS A 239 19.36 29.21 -0.73
CA HIS A 239 19.11 27.80 -0.42
C HIS A 239 18.04 27.59 0.69
N SER A 240 17.97 28.48 1.68
CA SER A 240 16.91 28.43 2.69
C SER A 240 15.51 28.65 2.10
N ALA A 241 15.38 29.55 1.12
CA ALA A 241 14.12 29.80 0.43
C ALA A 241 13.76 28.63 -0.51
N PHE A 242 14.75 28.06 -1.20
CA PHE A 242 14.59 26.84 -1.99
C PHE A 242 14.04 25.67 -1.16
N LYS A 243 14.63 25.42 0.02
CA LYS A 243 14.14 24.42 0.97
C LYS A 243 12.69 24.66 1.39
N LYS A 244 12.31 25.92 1.64
CA LYS A 244 10.94 26.29 2.01
C LYS A 244 9.96 26.03 0.86
N ASP A 245 10.32 26.38 -0.38
CA ASP A 245 9.45 26.15 -1.54
C ASP A 245 9.21 24.65 -1.79
N ILE A 246 10.29 23.84 -1.75
CA ILE A 246 10.19 22.37 -1.85
C ILE A 246 9.25 21.81 -0.78
N ALA A 247 9.43 22.23 0.47
CA ALA A 247 8.60 21.74 1.58
C ALA A 247 7.13 22.14 1.40
N ALA A 248 6.84 23.38 0.99
CA ALA A 248 5.49 23.83 0.72
C ALA A 248 4.84 23.06 -0.44
N ARG A 249 5.61 22.79 -1.51
CA ARG A 249 5.17 22.08 -2.71
C ARG A 249 4.82 20.62 -2.44
N LEU A 250 5.68 19.88 -1.72
CA LEU A 250 5.42 18.49 -1.31
C LEU A 250 4.29 18.37 -0.27
N ALA A 251 4.13 19.38 0.58
CA ALA A 251 3.09 19.38 1.62
C ALA A 251 1.73 19.92 1.15
N HIS A 252 1.68 20.48 -0.06
CA HIS A 252 0.52 21.22 -0.61
C HIS A 252 0.08 22.32 0.36
N LYS A 253 1.06 23.03 0.93
CA LYS A 253 0.87 24.12 1.88
C LYS A 253 1.10 25.47 1.19
N GLU A 254 0.71 26.54 1.88
CA GLU A 254 0.90 27.92 1.40
C GLU A 254 0.29 28.15 0.01
N GLN A 255 1.09 28.55 -0.98
CA GLN A 255 0.67 28.78 -2.37
C GLN A 255 0.28 27.51 -3.13
N TYR A 256 0.55 26.32 -2.58
CA TYR A 256 0.36 25.02 -3.25
C TYR A 256 -0.89 24.25 -2.80
N LYS A 257 -1.83 24.89 -2.11
CA LYS A 257 -3.07 24.22 -1.63
C LYS A 257 -3.92 23.60 -2.76
N ASN A 258 -3.86 24.19 -3.96
CA ASN A 258 -4.63 23.75 -5.13
C ASN A 258 -3.79 23.06 -6.20
N ILE A 259 -2.60 22.56 -5.84
CA ILE A 259 -1.65 21.97 -6.79
C ILE A 259 -2.21 20.75 -7.54
N HIS A 260 -3.23 20.08 -6.98
CA HIS A 260 -3.99 19.02 -7.65
C HIS A 260 -4.69 19.48 -8.94
N LYS A 261 -5.01 20.78 -9.06
CA LYS A 261 -5.57 21.38 -10.29
C LYS A 261 -4.50 21.78 -11.30
N GLU A 262 -3.24 21.81 -10.87
CA GLU A 262 -2.10 22.22 -11.67
C GLU A 262 -0.97 21.19 -11.54
N PRO A 263 -1.12 19.97 -12.11
CA PRO A 263 -0.14 18.89 -11.95
C PRO A 263 1.29 19.27 -12.38
N SER A 264 1.42 20.24 -13.29
CA SER A 264 2.71 20.80 -13.73
C SER A 264 3.50 21.46 -12.60
N LYS A 265 2.82 21.96 -11.56
CA LYS A 265 3.46 22.55 -10.38
C LYS A 265 3.85 21.51 -9.34
N GLN A 266 3.42 20.26 -9.43
CA GLN A 266 3.77 19.24 -8.42
C GLN A 266 5.27 18.91 -8.41
N LEU A 267 5.75 18.39 -7.29
CA LEU A 267 7.06 17.74 -7.17
C LEU A 267 6.76 16.32 -6.71
N ASP A 268 7.16 15.33 -7.51
CA ASP A 268 6.70 13.96 -7.36
C ASP A 268 7.61 13.18 -6.40
N LEU A 269 8.94 13.31 -6.56
CA LEU A 269 9.95 12.62 -5.74
C LEU A 269 11.02 13.60 -5.23
N LEU A 270 11.29 13.55 -3.92
CA LEU A 270 12.38 14.30 -3.30
C LEU A 270 13.50 13.37 -2.82
N ILE A 271 14.72 13.59 -3.32
CA ILE A 271 15.91 12.88 -2.87
C ILE A 271 16.57 13.65 -1.73
N VAL A 272 16.87 12.99 -0.62
CA VAL A 272 17.44 13.61 0.60
C VAL A 272 18.53 12.74 1.20
N VAL A 273 19.38 13.34 2.04
CA VAL A 273 20.34 12.60 2.87
C VAL A 273 19.81 12.45 4.30
N ASP A 274 19.66 13.56 5.01
CA ASP A 274 19.06 13.63 6.36
C ASP A 274 17.95 14.69 6.48
N GLN A 275 17.86 15.58 5.48
CA GLN A 275 16.84 16.62 5.44
C GLN A 275 15.45 15.99 5.25
N MET A 276 14.41 16.62 5.79
CA MET A 276 13.01 16.18 5.69
C MET A 276 12.67 14.82 6.34
N LEU A 277 13.65 14.07 6.86
CA LEU A 277 13.41 12.87 7.66
C LEU A 277 12.95 13.19 9.09
N THR A 278 13.14 14.43 9.52
CA THR A 278 12.66 14.94 10.81
C THR A 278 11.90 16.26 10.59
N GLY A 279 10.84 16.47 11.37
CA GLY A 279 10.08 17.75 11.39
C GLY A 279 9.21 18.06 10.17
N PHE A 280 9.43 17.44 9.01
CA PHE A 280 8.61 17.65 7.80
C PHE A 280 7.25 16.94 7.88
N ASP A 281 6.14 17.64 7.67
CA ASP A 281 4.80 17.09 7.84
C ASP A 281 3.96 17.29 6.58
N SER A 282 3.53 16.18 5.95
CA SER A 282 2.67 16.16 4.77
C SER A 282 1.69 14.99 4.83
N LYS A 283 0.41 15.24 4.49
CA LYS A 283 -0.59 14.18 4.29
C LYS A 283 -0.43 13.50 2.92
N TRP A 284 0.19 14.19 1.97
CA TRP A 284 0.35 13.78 0.58
C TRP A 284 1.59 12.92 0.35
N LEU A 285 2.39 12.66 1.39
CA LEU A 285 3.54 11.76 1.29
C LEU A 285 3.16 10.37 1.82
N ASN A 286 3.27 9.34 0.97
CA ASN A 286 2.88 7.97 1.34
C ASN A 286 4.04 6.98 1.26
N THR A 287 5.09 7.26 0.50
CA THR A 287 6.19 6.32 0.25
C THR A 287 7.53 6.90 0.69
N LEU A 288 8.29 6.12 1.45
CA LEU A 288 9.69 6.38 1.80
C LEU A 288 10.57 5.28 1.22
N TYR A 289 11.39 5.64 0.24
CA TYR A 289 12.47 4.82 -0.27
C TYR A 289 13.73 5.08 0.56
N LEU A 290 14.41 4.02 0.99
CA LEU A 290 15.50 4.10 1.96
C LEU A 290 16.71 3.31 1.48
N ASP A 291 17.65 4.00 0.84
CA ASP A 291 19.00 3.49 0.55
C ASP A 291 19.99 4.05 1.60
N LYS A 292 19.67 3.80 2.87
CA LYS A 292 20.44 4.26 4.02
C LYS A 292 20.18 3.37 5.22
N VAL A 293 21.23 3.04 5.97
CA VAL A 293 21.07 2.35 7.26
C VAL A 293 20.82 3.39 8.35
N ILE A 294 19.65 3.32 8.97
CA ILE A 294 19.27 4.13 10.13
C ILE A 294 18.86 3.22 11.29
N LYS A 295 18.91 3.73 12.53
CA LYS A 295 18.64 2.94 13.74
C LYS A 295 17.77 3.71 14.73
N TYR A 296 17.03 2.98 15.56
CA TYR A 296 16.27 3.50 16.69
C TYR A 296 15.41 4.73 16.32
N GLN A 297 15.65 5.88 16.98
CA GLN A 297 14.84 7.09 16.82
C GLN A 297 14.73 7.55 15.36
N ASN A 298 15.80 7.38 14.58
CA ASN A 298 15.84 7.83 13.20
C ASN A 298 14.86 7.03 12.33
N ILE A 299 14.64 5.73 12.64
CA ILE A 299 13.66 4.89 11.95
C ILE A 299 12.25 5.43 12.20
N ILE A 300 11.88 5.61 13.46
CA ILE A 300 10.53 6.06 13.81
C ILE A 300 10.25 7.46 13.24
N GLN A 301 11.23 8.36 13.31
CA GLN A 301 11.09 9.72 12.78
C GLN A 301 10.91 9.72 11.25
N ALA A 302 11.74 8.97 10.53
CA ALA A 302 11.67 8.86 9.07
C ALA A 302 10.40 8.14 8.61
N PHE A 303 10.04 7.01 9.23
CA PHE A 303 8.84 6.25 8.88
C PHE A 303 7.59 7.11 9.14
N SER A 304 7.57 7.85 10.25
CA SER A 304 6.47 8.77 10.57
C SER A 304 6.32 9.97 9.61
N ARG A 305 7.04 10.01 8.49
CA ARG A 305 6.75 10.94 7.38
C ARG A 305 5.62 10.43 6.50
N THR A 306 5.38 9.12 6.45
CA THR A 306 4.36 8.49 5.59
C THR A 306 3.04 8.22 6.30
N ASN A 307 3.00 8.18 7.64
CA ASN A 307 1.84 7.72 8.42
C ASN A 307 0.72 8.75 8.68
N ARG A 308 0.67 9.85 7.94
CA ARG A 308 -0.41 10.84 8.09
C ARG A 308 -1.68 10.37 7.38
N LEU A 309 -2.82 10.43 8.09
CA LEU A 309 -4.14 10.05 7.57
C LEU A 309 -4.48 10.82 6.30
N PHE A 310 -4.98 10.08 5.29
CA PHE A 310 -5.50 10.66 4.06
C PHE A 310 -6.46 9.67 3.38
N GLY A 311 -7.77 9.85 3.55
CA GLY A 311 -8.79 9.08 2.81
C GLY A 311 -8.61 7.55 2.81
N PRO A 312 -9.37 6.82 1.96
CA PRO A 312 -9.18 5.39 1.75
C PRO A 312 -7.95 5.08 0.87
N ASP A 313 -7.60 5.97 -0.07
CA ASP A 313 -6.49 5.76 -1.02
C ASP A 313 -5.09 5.70 -0.38
N LYS A 314 -5.00 5.99 0.93
CA LYS A 314 -3.78 5.89 1.71
C LYS A 314 -4.01 5.02 2.96
N PRO A 315 -4.05 3.69 2.80
CA PRO A 315 -4.31 2.79 3.92
C PRO A 315 -3.13 2.71 4.90
N HIS A 316 -1.91 2.91 4.41
CA HIS A 316 -0.68 2.82 5.22
C HIS A 316 0.47 3.65 4.65
N GLY A 317 1.49 3.84 5.48
CA GLY A 317 2.78 4.41 5.04
C GLY A 317 3.69 3.34 4.48
N ILE A 318 4.05 3.45 3.20
CA ILE A 318 4.87 2.46 2.49
C ILE A 318 6.34 2.78 2.71
N ILE A 319 7.13 1.81 3.14
CA ILE A 319 8.57 1.96 3.33
C ILE A 319 9.29 0.91 2.50
N ARG A 320 10.26 1.28 1.67
CA ARG A 320 11.05 0.33 0.90
C ARG A 320 12.52 0.56 1.20
N TYR A 321 13.25 -0.47 1.61
CA TYR A 321 14.65 -0.33 2.00
C TYR A 321 15.56 -1.30 1.25
N TYR A 322 16.71 -0.79 0.83
CA TYR A 322 17.56 -1.42 -0.20
C TYR A 322 18.95 -1.85 0.28
N ARG A 323 19.39 -1.27 1.40
CA ARG A 323 20.77 -1.36 1.88
C ARG A 323 20.86 -2.20 3.14
N TYR A 324 21.74 -3.18 3.14
CA TYR A 324 21.87 -4.20 4.19
C TYR A 324 20.47 -4.65 4.67
N PRO A 325 19.64 -5.17 3.75
CA PRO A 325 18.21 -5.38 3.98
C PRO A 325 17.93 -6.17 5.26
N HIS A 326 18.66 -7.24 5.54
CA HIS A 326 18.40 -8.06 6.74
C HIS A 326 18.80 -7.33 8.04
N THR A 327 19.89 -6.57 8.01
CA THR A 327 20.35 -5.76 9.14
C THR A 327 19.39 -4.59 9.38
N MET A 328 18.86 -4.01 8.31
CA MET A 328 17.86 -2.94 8.39
C MET A 328 16.54 -3.46 8.97
N GLU A 329 16.10 -4.66 8.58
CA GLU A 329 14.94 -5.34 9.15
C GLU A 329 15.08 -5.52 10.68
N GLN A 330 16.24 -6.00 11.14
CA GLN A 330 16.52 -6.08 12.57
C GLN A 330 16.48 -4.71 13.25
N HIS A 331 17.06 -3.67 12.65
CA HIS A 331 17.02 -2.32 13.21
C HIS A 331 15.60 -1.76 13.29
N ILE A 332 14.75 -2.08 12.31
CA ILE A 332 13.33 -1.75 12.32
C ILE A 332 12.65 -2.45 13.50
N ASN A 333 12.86 -3.76 13.67
CA ASN A 333 12.28 -4.53 14.77
C ASN A 333 12.74 -4.00 16.15
N ASP A 334 14.03 -3.69 16.29
CA ASP A 334 14.60 -3.11 17.51
C ASP A 334 14.00 -1.74 17.83
N ALA A 335 13.87 -0.87 16.82
CA ALA A 335 13.27 0.44 17.00
C ALA A 335 11.80 0.31 17.41
N VAL A 336 11.04 -0.52 16.72
CA VAL A 336 9.63 -0.74 17.04
C VAL A 336 9.46 -1.24 18.46
N LYS A 337 10.20 -2.26 18.86
CA LYS A 337 10.15 -2.81 20.22
C LYS A 337 10.40 -1.72 21.28
N LEU A 338 11.39 -0.86 21.05
CA LEU A 338 11.74 0.21 21.98
C LEU A 338 10.64 1.29 22.08
N TYR A 339 10.03 1.68 20.96
CA TYR A 339 9.09 2.83 20.92
C TYR A 339 7.61 2.45 20.99
N SER A 340 7.25 1.18 20.80
CA SER A 340 5.86 0.69 20.89
C SER A 340 5.44 0.26 22.30
N GLY A 341 6.34 0.37 23.30
CA GLY A 341 6.04 0.03 24.70
C GLY A 341 5.65 -1.44 24.89
N ASP A 342 6.40 -2.35 24.26
CA ASP A 342 6.16 -3.81 24.25
C ASP A 342 4.79 -4.24 23.68
N LYS A 343 4.09 -3.35 22.95
CA LYS A 343 2.89 -3.66 22.16
C LYS A 343 3.19 -3.57 20.65
N PRO A 344 3.82 -4.59 20.03
CA PRO A 344 4.09 -4.59 18.59
C PRO A 344 2.83 -4.80 17.73
N ILE A 345 1.72 -5.22 18.34
CA ILE A 345 0.47 -5.59 17.66
C ILE A 345 -0.14 -4.36 16.97
N GLY A 346 -0.24 -4.41 15.64
CA GLY A 346 -0.89 -3.39 14.80
C GLY A 346 0.02 -2.29 14.24
N LEU A 347 1.35 -2.34 14.49
CA LEU A 347 2.26 -1.33 13.94
C LEU A 347 2.58 -1.55 12.45
N PHE A 348 2.71 -2.82 12.06
CA PHE A 348 2.92 -3.21 10.68
C PHE A 348 1.64 -3.75 10.08
N VAL A 349 1.44 -3.44 8.80
CA VAL A 349 0.36 -4.05 8.00
C VAL A 349 0.68 -5.52 7.81
N ASP A 350 -0.36 -6.35 7.89
CA ASP A 350 -0.26 -7.75 7.52
C ASP A 350 0.25 -7.88 6.07
N ARG A 351 1.13 -8.85 5.81
CA ARG A 351 1.64 -9.12 4.44
C ARG A 351 0.53 -9.59 3.51
N LEU A 352 0.77 -9.53 2.20
CA LEU A 352 -0.21 -9.96 1.19
C LEU A 352 -0.75 -11.37 1.47
N ALA A 353 0.14 -12.33 1.73
CA ALA A 353 -0.25 -13.69 2.10
C ALA A 353 -1.13 -13.74 3.36
N SER A 354 -0.80 -12.95 4.39
CA SER A 354 -1.59 -12.86 5.62
C SER A 354 -2.94 -12.17 5.39
N ASN A 355 -2.98 -11.10 4.58
CA ASN A 355 -4.23 -10.45 4.17
C ASN A 355 -5.12 -11.40 3.37
N ILE A 356 -4.56 -12.20 2.46
CA ILE A 356 -5.31 -13.23 1.72
C ILE A 356 -5.84 -14.30 2.67
N GLU A 357 -5.04 -14.76 3.64
CA GLU A 357 -5.53 -15.72 4.65
C GLU A 357 -6.67 -15.13 5.49
N LEU A 358 -6.57 -13.86 5.88
CA LEU A 358 -7.63 -13.16 6.62
C LEU A 358 -8.87 -12.97 5.74
N MET A 359 -8.72 -12.60 4.47
CA MET A 359 -9.81 -12.52 3.50
C MET A 359 -10.50 -13.89 3.34
N ASN A 360 -9.74 -14.97 3.21
CA ASN A 360 -10.27 -16.32 3.09
C ASN A 360 -11.07 -16.73 4.35
N ARG A 361 -10.56 -16.39 5.55
CA ARG A 361 -11.29 -16.64 6.81
C ARG A 361 -12.58 -15.85 6.88
N VAL A 362 -12.52 -14.54 6.64
CA VAL A 362 -13.71 -13.68 6.67
C VAL A 362 -14.73 -14.11 5.61
N SER A 363 -14.28 -14.53 4.43
CA SER A 363 -15.18 -15.07 3.41
C SER A 363 -15.82 -16.39 3.80
N ALA A 364 -15.10 -17.26 4.52
CA ALA A 364 -15.67 -18.47 5.07
C ALA A 364 -16.74 -18.14 6.13
N ASP A 365 -16.48 -17.16 7.00
CA ASP A 365 -17.45 -16.68 7.99
C ASP A 365 -18.70 -16.08 7.33
N ILE A 366 -18.53 -15.30 6.25
CA ILE A 366 -19.66 -14.78 5.45
C ILE A 366 -20.44 -15.93 4.80
N SER A 367 -19.75 -16.93 4.27
CA SER A 367 -20.40 -18.10 3.65
C SER A 367 -21.21 -18.90 4.67
N GLU A 368 -20.67 -19.11 5.88
CA GLU A 368 -21.37 -19.79 6.98
C GLU A 368 -22.58 -18.99 7.46
N LEU A 369 -22.46 -17.65 7.52
CA LEU A 369 -23.55 -16.76 7.88
C LEU A 369 -24.74 -16.91 6.91
N PHE A 370 -24.49 -16.89 5.60
CA PHE A 370 -25.55 -17.07 4.59
C PHE A 370 -26.11 -18.49 4.58
N ALA A 371 -25.26 -19.51 4.74
CA ALA A 371 -25.69 -20.90 4.84
C ALA A 371 -26.61 -21.13 6.07
N SER A 372 -26.31 -20.48 7.20
CA SER A 372 -27.16 -20.54 8.40
C SER A 372 -28.53 -19.91 8.19
N ALA A 373 -28.64 -18.95 7.26
CA ALA A 373 -29.89 -18.34 6.81
C ALA A 373 -30.60 -19.16 5.71
N GLY A 374 -30.02 -20.29 5.27
CA GLY A 374 -30.55 -21.11 4.18
C GLY A 374 -30.39 -20.49 2.79
N ILE A 375 -29.45 -19.54 2.62
CA ILE A 375 -29.21 -18.84 1.36
C ILE A 375 -27.97 -19.42 0.70
N GLU A 376 -28.13 -20.01 -0.47
CA GLU A 376 -27.02 -20.49 -1.31
C GLU A 376 -26.54 -19.38 -2.26
N ASN A 377 -25.25 -19.41 -2.60
CA ASN A 377 -24.60 -18.53 -3.59
C ASN A 377 -24.83 -17.01 -3.38
N PHE A 378 -25.17 -16.58 -2.16
CA PHE A 378 -25.48 -15.17 -1.86
C PHE A 378 -26.62 -14.60 -2.72
N GLU A 379 -27.59 -15.42 -3.14
CA GLU A 379 -28.68 -15.00 -4.04
C GLU A 379 -29.51 -13.84 -3.46
N THR A 380 -29.73 -13.83 -2.15
CA THR A 380 -30.54 -12.83 -1.43
C THR A 380 -29.86 -12.39 -0.15
N LEU A 381 -30.25 -11.25 0.42
CA LEU A 381 -29.86 -10.89 1.79
C LEU A 381 -30.60 -11.78 2.81
N PRO A 382 -30.00 -12.03 3.99
CA PRO A 382 -30.74 -12.57 5.13
C PRO A 382 -31.95 -11.69 5.48
N ASP A 383 -33.05 -12.33 5.89
CA ASP A 383 -34.24 -11.61 6.39
C ASP A 383 -34.05 -11.10 7.82
N ASP A 384 -33.16 -11.75 8.58
CA ASP A 384 -32.82 -11.39 9.95
C ASP A 384 -31.94 -10.14 10.00
N VAL A 385 -32.37 -9.15 10.80
CA VAL A 385 -31.67 -7.87 11.01
C VAL A 385 -30.33 -8.07 11.70
N GLU A 386 -30.21 -9.01 12.62
CA GLU A 386 -28.94 -9.31 13.31
C GLU A 386 -27.93 -9.95 12.35
N LEU A 387 -28.38 -10.84 11.47
CA LEU A 387 -27.53 -11.43 10.41
C LEU A 387 -27.11 -10.36 9.39
N CYS A 388 -28.00 -9.44 9.03
CA CYS A 388 -27.66 -8.30 8.16
C CYS A 388 -26.59 -7.39 8.80
N ALA A 389 -26.71 -7.09 10.10
CA ALA A 389 -25.72 -6.29 10.82
C ALA A 389 -24.36 -7.00 10.86
N LYS A 390 -24.35 -8.31 11.16
CA LYS A 390 -23.13 -9.12 11.18
C LYS A 390 -22.48 -9.25 9.79
N PHE A 391 -23.29 -9.37 8.74
CA PHE A 391 -22.80 -9.33 7.36
C PHE A 391 -22.11 -8.00 7.05
N THR A 392 -22.68 -6.87 7.49
CA THR A 392 -22.10 -5.53 7.29
C THR A 392 -20.71 -5.42 7.93
N GLU A 393 -20.57 -5.88 9.17
CA GLU A 393 -19.29 -5.89 9.90
C GLU A 393 -18.24 -6.78 9.21
N LEU A 394 -18.62 -8.01 8.84
CA LEU A 394 -17.74 -8.94 8.15
C LEU A 394 -17.33 -8.42 6.77
N PHE A 395 -18.26 -7.84 6.01
CA PHE A 395 -17.98 -7.28 4.69
C PHE A 395 -17.05 -6.06 4.75
N ASN A 396 -17.27 -5.15 5.71
CA ASN A 396 -16.36 -4.03 5.94
C ASN A 396 -14.94 -4.52 6.31
N THR A 397 -14.86 -5.57 7.13
CA THR A 397 -13.59 -6.20 7.51
C THR A 397 -12.90 -6.85 6.29
N PHE A 398 -13.66 -7.59 5.47
CA PHE A 398 -13.17 -8.17 4.22
C PHE A 398 -12.59 -7.08 3.30
N ASN A 399 -13.35 -5.99 3.10
CA ASN A 399 -12.96 -4.92 2.19
C ASN A 399 -11.69 -4.21 2.67
N LYS A 400 -11.52 -4.04 3.99
CA LYS A 400 -10.27 -3.49 4.57
C LYS A 400 -9.05 -4.33 4.20
N HIS A 401 -9.15 -5.66 4.32
CA HIS A 401 -8.05 -6.56 3.94
C HIS A 401 -7.83 -6.60 2.43
N LEU A 402 -8.90 -6.54 1.64
CA LEU A 402 -8.83 -6.46 0.18
C LEU A 402 -8.09 -5.20 -0.29
N GLU A 403 -8.38 -4.03 0.27
CA GLU A 403 -7.69 -2.79 -0.11
C GLU A 403 -6.20 -2.82 0.26
N ALA A 404 -5.87 -3.35 1.44
CA ALA A 404 -4.47 -3.59 1.81
C ALA A 404 -3.79 -4.55 0.82
N ALA A 405 -4.47 -5.65 0.45
CA ALA A 405 -3.95 -6.63 -0.50
C ALA A 405 -3.77 -6.03 -1.92
N LYS A 406 -4.70 -5.21 -2.41
CA LYS A 406 -4.60 -4.51 -3.71
C LYS A 406 -3.37 -3.59 -3.76
N VAL A 407 -3.15 -2.79 -2.71
CA VAL A 407 -1.94 -1.94 -2.62
C VAL A 407 -0.67 -2.79 -2.57
N GLN A 408 -0.74 -3.98 -1.99
CA GLN A 408 0.35 -4.95 -1.96
C GLN A 408 0.51 -5.76 -3.26
N GLY A 409 -0.29 -5.52 -4.29
CA GLY A 409 -0.17 -6.13 -5.62
C GLY A 409 -1.14 -7.28 -5.92
N LEU A 410 -2.24 -7.42 -5.16
CA LEU A 410 -3.31 -8.37 -5.48
C LEU A 410 -3.95 -8.06 -6.84
N ASN A 411 -4.08 -9.09 -7.68
CA ASN A 411 -4.78 -9.09 -8.96
C ASN A 411 -5.76 -10.27 -9.03
N TRP A 412 -7.05 -10.00 -9.30
CA TRP A 412 -8.08 -11.04 -9.39
C TRP A 412 -7.82 -12.12 -10.46
N GLU A 413 -7.02 -11.82 -11.50
CA GLU A 413 -6.62 -12.80 -12.53
C GLU A 413 -5.62 -13.84 -12.00
N GLN A 414 -4.98 -13.57 -10.85
CA GLN A 414 -4.04 -14.46 -10.20
C GLN A 414 -4.67 -15.11 -8.97
N SER A 415 -4.80 -16.43 -9.01
CA SER A 415 -5.41 -17.24 -7.94
C SER A 415 -4.44 -17.63 -6.83
N THR A 416 -3.14 -17.60 -7.09
CA THR A 416 -2.13 -18.08 -6.17
C THR A 416 -0.98 -17.10 -6.01
N TYR A 417 -0.62 -16.83 -4.77
CA TYR A 417 0.41 -15.87 -4.39
C TYR A 417 1.48 -16.58 -3.58
N THR A 418 2.73 -16.32 -3.91
CA THR A 418 3.87 -16.80 -3.14
C THR A 418 4.39 -15.68 -2.28
N ASP A 419 4.40 -15.89 -0.96
CA ASP A 419 5.19 -15.06 -0.07
C ASP A 419 6.65 -15.45 -0.29
N SER A 420 7.37 -14.66 -1.07
CA SER A 420 8.82 -14.79 -1.19
C SER A 420 9.45 -14.26 0.09
N LEU A 421 9.45 -15.10 1.14
CA LEU A 421 10.38 -14.97 2.24
C LEU A 421 11.78 -15.23 1.70
N GLU A 422 12.39 -14.21 1.07
CA GLU A 422 13.84 -14.07 1.07
C GLU A 422 14.27 -13.81 2.52
N GLY A 423 14.31 -14.87 3.33
CA GLY A 423 14.74 -14.78 4.72
C GLY A 423 13.94 -15.67 5.65
N GLU A 424 14.03 -16.99 5.46
CA GLU A 424 14.22 -18.03 6.48
C GLU A 424 13.85 -19.37 5.83
N ASN A 425 14.87 -20.16 5.48
CA ASN A 425 14.76 -21.54 4.98
C ASN A 425 13.95 -21.78 3.69
N GLY A 426 13.73 -20.78 2.82
CA GLY A 426 13.26 -21.02 1.44
C GLY A 426 11.95 -21.80 1.34
N VAL A 427 11.10 -21.76 2.37
CA VAL A 427 9.75 -22.30 2.28
C VAL A 427 8.90 -21.20 1.64
N GLU A 428 8.77 -21.26 0.33
CA GLU A 428 7.77 -20.47 -0.39
C GLU A 428 6.41 -20.80 0.21
N ARG A 429 5.82 -19.84 0.92
CA ARG A 429 4.47 -19.99 1.48
C ARG A 429 3.50 -19.60 0.38
N GLU A 430 2.97 -20.61 -0.28
CA GLU A 430 1.95 -20.46 -1.30
C GLU A 430 0.59 -20.28 -0.62
N VAL A 431 -0.08 -19.16 -0.90
CA VAL A 431 -1.44 -18.88 -0.43
C VAL A 431 -2.34 -18.74 -1.65
N THR A 432 -3.40 -19.54 -1.68
CA THR A 432 -4.43 -19.48 -2.71
C THR A 432 -5.57 -18.58 -2.25
N LEU A 433 -5.96 -17.64 -3.10
CA LEU A 433 -7.14 -16.80 -2.88
C LEU A 433 -8.39 -17.68 -3.06
N ALA A 434 -9.17 -17.84 -2.00
CA ALA A 434 -10.36 -18.69 -2.00
C ALA A 434 -11.60 -17.97 -2.55
N VAL A 435 -11.53 -16.66 -2.72
CA VAL A 435 -12.63 -15.79 -3.15
C VAL A 435 -12.31 -15.28 -4.53
N ASP A 436 -13.12 -15.63 -5.52
CA ASP A 436 -13.02 -15.06 -6.85
C ASP A 436 -13.71 -13.69 -6.93
N GLU A 437 -13.41 -12.95 -8.01
CA GLU A 437 -13.99 -11.64 -8.26
C GLU A 437 -15.53 -11.70 -8.29
N LEU A 438 -16.11 -12.76 -8.84
CA LEU A 438 -17.56 -12.93 -8.96
C LEU A 438 -18.24 -13.07 -7.59
N THR A 439 -17.63 -13.82 -6.68
CA THR A 439 -18.10 -13.96 -5.31
C THR A 439 -18.04 -12.61 -4.59
N TYR A 440 -16.92 -11.89 -4.71
CA TYR A 440 -16.78 -10.54 -4.15
C TYR A 440 -17.86 -9.59 -4.68
N MET A 441 -18.12 -9.61 -5.98
CA MET A 441 -19.14 -8.76 -6.62
C MET A 441 -20.55 -9.09 -6.16
N SER A 442 -20.84 -10.37 -5.92
CA SER A 442 -22.11 -10.80 -5.33
C SER A 442 -22.28 -10.23 -3.92
N LEU A 443 -21.21 -10.25 -3.10
CA LEU A 443 -21.22 -9.65 -1.77
C LEU A 443 -21.39 -8.12 -1.82
N VAL A 444 -20.73 -7.44 -2.77
CA VAL A 444 -20.90 -6.01 -3.02
C VAL A 444 -22.35 -5.68 -3.33
N GLN A 445 -23.01 -6.46 -4.20
CA GLN A 445 -24.40 -6.24 -4.58
C GLN A 445 -25.34 -6.40 -3.37
N ARG A 446 -25.15 -7.46 -2.57
CA ARG A 446 -25.90 -7.67 -1.33
C ARG A 446 -25.67 -6.54 -0.33
N TYR A 447 -24.43 -6.04 -0.21
CA TYR A 447 -24.12 -4.90 0.63
C TYR A 447 -24.82 -3.61 0.16
N LYS A 448 -24.86 -3.35 -1.16
CA LYS A 448 -25.61 -2.21 -1.72
C LYS A 448 -27.12 -2.28 -1.41
N GLU A 449 -27.71 -3.48 -1.41
CA GLU A 449 -29.12 -3.70 -1.09
C GLU A 449 -29.48 -3.37 0.37
N LEU A 450 -28.52 -3.39 1.30
CA LEU A 450 -28.73 -2.96 2.69
C LEU A 450 -29.15 -1.48 2.77
N ALA A 451 -28.59 -0.63 1.91
CA ALA A 451 -28.95 0.79 1.85
C ALA A 451 -30.38 1.01 1.30
N GLY A 452 -30.88 0.10 0.45
CA GLY A 452 -32.20 0.20 -0.17
C GLY A 452 -33.37 -0.27 0.71
N LYS A 453 -33.12 -1.05 1.77
CA LYS A 453 -34.17 -1.51 2.71
C LYS A 453 -34.71 -0.39 3.63
N GLY A 454 -34.06 0.77 3.69
CA GLY A 454 -34.43 1.88 4.58
C GLY A 454 -35.60 2.76 4.13
N ASP A 455 -36.01 2.73 2.85
CA ASP A 455 -37.04 3.64 2.31
C ASP A 455 -38.45 3.02 2.23
N GLY A 456 -38.66 1.86 2.87
CA GLY A 456 -39.95 1.17 2.89
C GLY A 456 -40.81 1.54 4.10
N ASN A 457 -41.69 2.53 3.92
CA ASN A 457 -42.81 2.91 4.79
C ASN A 457 -43.34 1.78 5.72
N GLY A 458 -43.08 1.88 7.03
CA GLY A 458 -43.61 0.97 8.05
C GLY A 458 -43.37 1.45 9.47
N GLU A 459 -44.40 2.02 10.11
CA GLU A 459 -44.40 2.33 11.55
C GLU A 459 -44.19 1.05 12.37
N GLY A 460 -43.13 0.99 13.19
CA GLY A 460 -42.95 -0.12 14.14
C GLY A 460 -41.59 -0.20 14.84
N SER A 461 -41.40 0.61 15.88
CA SER A 461 -40.58 0.34 17.09
C SER A 461 -39.17 -0.27 16.94
N GLY A 462 -38.16 0.61 17.05
CA GLY A 462 -37.03 0.40 17.98
C GLY A 462 -35.69 -0.03 17.37
N GLY A 463 -34.79 0.94 17.19
CA GLY A 463 -33.35 0.71 17.04
C GLY A 463 -32.74 1.35 15.79
N ASP A 464 -32.66 2.69 15.75
CA ASP A 464 -31.80 3.38 14.78
C ASP A 464 -30.33 3.03 15.08
N VAL A 465 -29.79 2.08 14.32
CA VAL A 465 -28.34 1.90 14.21
C VAL A 465 -27.93 2.59 12.91
N PRO A 466 -27.13 3.67 12.95
CA PRO A 466 -26.64 4.32 11.74
C PRO A 466 -25.81 3.34 10.91
N PHE A 467 -26.14 3.18 9.63
CA PHE A 467 -25.35 2.34 8.73
C PHE A 467 -24.03 3.05 8.39
N ASP A 468 -22.91 2.44 8.77
CA ASP A 468 -21.56 2.85 8.35
C ASP A 468 -21.31 2.38 6.91
N ILE A 469 -21.96 3.08 5.97
CA ILE A 469 -21.76 2.86 4.53
C ILE A 469 -20.43 3.52 4.16
N SER A 470 -19.38 2.72 3.98
CA SER A 470 -18.13 3.26 3.42
C SER A 470 -18.42 3.81 2.02
N GLY A 471 -18.18 5.11 1.79
CA GLY A 471 -18.45 5.80 0.52
C GLY A 471 -17.58 5.35 -0.67
N TYR A 472 -16.83 4.26 -0.52
CA TYR A 472 -15.86 3.73 -1.49
C TYR A 472 -16.50 2.80 -2.54
N LEU A 473 -17.56 2.06 -2.20
CA LEU A 473 -18.22 1.10 -3.10
C LEU A 473 -18.98 1.74 -4.27
N THR A 474 -19.22 3.05 -4.19
CA THR A 474 -19.88 3.85 -5.23
C THR A 474 -18.97 4.24 -6.39
N GLU A 475 -17.64 4.12 -6.27
CA GLU A 475 -16.68 4.52 -7.31
C GLU A 475 -16.15 3.35 -8.18
N ILE A 476 -16.36 2.10 -7.78
CA ILE A 476 -16.01 0.94 -8.62
C ILE A 476 -17.08 0.83 -9.72
N ASP A 477 -16.68 1.00 -10.98
CA ASP A 477 -17.53 0.85 -12.18
C ASP A 477 -17.88 -0.64 -12.42
N THR A 478 -18.57 -1.25 -11.44
CA THR A 478 -18.88 -2.68 -11.37
C THR A 478 -19.73 -3.15 -12.55
N GLY A 479 -20.59 -2.28 -13.08
CA GLY A 479 -21.63 -2.65 -14.04
C GLY A 479 -21.12 -3.13 -15.40
N LYS A 480 -19.89 -2.79 -15.80
CA LYS A 480 -19.34 -3.17 -17.12
C LYS A 480 -18.73 -4.56 -17.12
N ILE A 481 -18.02 -4.93 -16.04
CA ILE A 481 -17.42 -6.26 -15.87
C ILE A 481 -18.53 -7.31 -15.68
N ASP A 482 -19.61 -6.94 -14.97
CA ASP A 482 -20.80 -7.76 -14.74
C ASP A 482 -21.43 -8.25 -16.07
N ALA A 483 -21.57 -7.36 -17.05
CA ALA A 483 -22.24 -7.65 -18.31
C ALA A 483 -21.42 -8.60 -19.20
N ASP A 484 -20.12 -8.34 -19.37
CA ASP A 484 -19.26 -9.11 -20.28
C ASP A 484 -19.09 -10.56 -19.80
N TYR A 485 -18.94 -10.77 -18.49
CA TYR A 485 -18.81 -12.11 -17.93
C TYR A 485 -20.12 -12.92 -18.02
N MET A 486 -21.27 -12.32 -17.64
CA MET A 486 -22.57 -12.98 -17.78
C MET A 486 -22.88 -13.35 -19.22
N ASN A 487 -22.57 -12.46 -20.16
CA ASN A 487 -22.73 -12.72 -21.59
C ASN A 487 -21.86 -13.88 -22.06
N SER A 488 -20.62 -13.98 -21.58
CA SER A 488 -19.74 -15.11 -21.95
C SER A 488 -20.28 -16.48 -21.51
N ARG A 489 -20.95 -16.55 -20.35
CA ARG A 489 -21.59 -17.78 -19.84
C ARG A 489 -22.89 -18.09 -20.57
N PHE A 490 -23.67 -17.05 -20.87
CA PHE A 490 -24.87 -17.17 -21.68
C PHE A 490 -24.56 -17.67 -23.10
N ASP A 491 -23.51 -17.15 -23.74
CA ASP A 491 -23.06 -17.60 -25.06
C ASP A 491 -22.60 -19.06 -25.05
N LYS A 492 -21.91 -19.50 -23.97
CA LYS A 492 -21.55 -20.91 -23.79
C LYS A 492 -22.79 -21.79 -23.65
N TYR A 493 -23.76 -21.37 -22.83
CA TYR A 493 -25.02 -22.07 -22.67
C TYR A 493 -25.79 -22.20 -24.01
N LEU A 494 -25.87 -21.13 -24.79
CA LEU A 494 -26.51 -21.15 -26.11
C LEU A 494 -25.79 -22.08 -27.11
N LYS A 495 -24.46 -22.12 -27.09
CA LYS A 495 -23.68 -23.03 -27.95
C LYS A 495 -23.97 -24.50 -27.62
N GLU A 496 -23.97 -24.86 -26.35
CA GLU A 496 -24.26 -26.23 -25.89
C GLU A 496 -25.71 -26.63 -26.18
N LEU A 497 -26.66 -25.69 -25.97
CA LEU A 497 -28.08 -25.89 -26.26
C LEU A 497 -28.33 -26.17 -27.76
N ASN A 498 -27.62 -25.48 -28.66
CA ASN A 498 -27.75 -25.62 -30.11
C ASN A 498 -26.99 -26.83 -30.69
N GLN A 499 -25.96 -27.34 -30.01
CA GLN A 499 -25.13 -28.46 -30.50
C GLN A 499 -25.66 -29.85 -30.13
N HIS A 500 -26.80 -29.94 -29.42
CA HIS A 500 -27.40 -31.21 -28.97
C HIS A 500 -26.40 -32.14 -28.24
N GLN A 501 -25.48 -31.58 -27.45
CA GLN A 501 -24.58 -32.37 -26.60
C GLN A 501 -25.29 -32.88 -25.33
N ASP A 502 -24.65 -33.84 -24.65
CA ASP A 502 -25.15 -34.54 -23.45
C ASP A 502 -25.90 -33.62 -22.46
N SER A 503 -27.05 -34.08 -21.95
CA SER A 503 -27.91 -33.31 -21.02
C SER A 503 -27.15 -32.80 -19.79
N THR A 504 -26.13 -33.53 -19.36
CA THR A 504 -25.25 -33.20 -18.23
C THR A 504 -24.40 -31.95 -18.47
N SER A 505 -23.96 -31.71 -19.72
CA SER A 505 -23.16 -30.51 -20.09
C SER A 505 -24.02 -29.24 -20.06
N VAL A 506 -25.24 -29.34 -20.60
CA VAL A 506 -26.23 -28.26 -20.62
C VAL A 506 -26.66 -27.88 -19.19
N GLU A 507 -26.87 -28.86 -18.32
CA GLU A 507 -27.23 -28.62 -16.92
C GLU A 507 -26.07 -27.99 -16.12
N THR A 508 -24.83 -28.37 -16.43
CA THR A 508 -23.64 -27.77 -15.80
C THR A 508 -23.48 -26.30 -16.20
N THR A 509 -23.60 -25.98 -17.49
CA THR A 509 -23.47 -24.60 -17.99
C THR A 509 -24.64 -23.71 -17.56
N LEU A 510 -25.85 -24.29 -17.42
CA LEU A 510 -26.99 -23.60 -16.81
C LEU A 510 -26.75 -23.26 -15.34
N ASN A 511 -26.21 -24.20 -14.56
CA ASN A 511 -25.87 -23.96 -13.16
C ASN A 511 -24.77 -22.89 -13.00
N GLU A 512 -23.78 -22.85 -13.90
CA GLU A 512 -22.79 -21.76 -13.94
C GLU A 512 -23.42 -20.41 -14.26
N LEU A 513 -24.41 -20.37 -15.16
CA LEU A 513 -25.15 -19.14 -15.49
C LEU A 513 -26.06 -18.72 -14.32
N HIS A 514 -26.69 -19.66 -13.62
CA HIS A 514 -27.49 -19.34 -12.43
C HIS A 514 -26.62 -18.75 -11.31
N LYS A 515 -25.37 -19.23 -11.14
CA LYS A 515 -24.43 -18.65 -10.16
C LYS A 515 -24.11 -17.19 -10.46
N SER A 516 -24.05 -16.78 -11.73
CA SER A 516 -23.78 -15.37 -12.07
C SER A 516 -24.95 -14.44 -11.75
N PHE A 517 -26.17 -14.97 -11.54
CA PHE A 517 -27.34 -14.16 -11.17
C PHE A 517 -27.19 -13.49 -9.81
N ALA A 518 -26.32 -14.01 -8.94
CA ALA A 518 -26.04 -13.39 -7.64
C ALA A 518 -25.50 -11.95 -7.78
N SER A 519 -24.86 -11.62 -8.92
CA SER A 519 -24.41 -10.25 -9.25
C SER A 519 -25.55 -9.29 -9.66
N LEU A 520 -26.73 -9.82 -10.00
CA LEU A 520 -27.91 -9.04 -10.37
C LEU A 520 -28.72 -8.61 -9.14
N SER A 521 -29.47 -7.52 -9.27
CA SER A 521 -30.49 -7.14 -8.28
C SER A 521 -31.62 -8.16 -8.22
N GLN A 522 -32.34 -8.23 -7.09
CA GLN A 522 -33.51 -9.12 -6.94
C GLN A 522 -34.55 -8.98 -8.06
N SER A 523 -34.75 -7.75 -8.54
CA SER A 523 -35.64 -7.46 -9.65
C SER A 523 -35.13 -8.12 -10.93
N GLU A 524 -33.87 -7.87 -11.29
CA GLU A 524 -33.24 -8.43 -12.50
C GLU A 524 -33.15 -9.97 -12.45
N GLN A 525 -32.81 -10.57 -11.30
CA GLN A 525 -32.79 -12.04 -11.13
C GLN A 525 -34.13 -12.68 -11.48
N LYS A 526 -35.24 -12.04 -11.11
CA LYS A 526 -36.59 -12.53 -11.43
C LYS A 526 -36.82 -12.57 -12.95
N TYR A 527 -36.41 -11.54 -13.68
CA TYR A 527 -36.57 -11.49 -15.14
C TYR A 527 -35.57 -12.40 -15.85
N ALA A 528 -34.35 -12.52 -15.33
CA ALA A 528 -33.37 -13.48 -15.83
C ALA A 528 -33.87 -14.93 -15.72
N LYS A 529 -34.43 -15.31 -14.56
CA LYS A 529 -35.07 -16.63 -14.35
C LYS A 529 -36.27 -16.83 -15.28
N LEU A 530 -37.09 -15.79 -15.49
CA LEU A 530 -38.26 -15.84 -16.38
C LEU A 530 -37.85 -16.06 -17.85
N PHE A 531 -36.89 -15.28 -18.34
CA PHE A 531 -36.36 -15.42 -19.70
C PHE A 531 -35.73 -16.80 -19.94
N LEU A 532 -34.91 -17.31 -19.02
CA LEU A 532 -34.32 -18.65 -19.17
C LEU A 532 -35.38 -19.75 -19.21
N HIS A 533 -36.43 -19.63 -18.40
CA HIS A 533 -37.53 -20.57 -18.40
C HIS A 533 -38.32 -20.54 -19.73
N ASP A 534 -38.55 -19.36 -20.29
CA ASP A 534 -39.22 -19.21 -21.60
C ASP A 534 -38.33 -19.71 -22.74
N LEU A 535 -37.02 -19.50 -22.65
CA LEU A 535 -36.03 -20.03 -23.59
C LEU A 535 -35.97 -21.56 -23.59
N GLN A 536 -36.00 -22.19 -22.40
CA GLN A 536 -36.06 -23.65 -22.27
C GLN A 536 -37.35 -24.26 -22.83
N ARG A 537 -38.46 -23.52 -22.78
CA ARG A 537 -39.74 -23.93 -23.37
C ARG A 537 -39.81 -23.70 -24.89
N GLY A 538 -38.87 -22.93 -25.44
CA GLY A 538 -38.88 -22.52 -26.85
C GLY A 538 -39.83 -21.36 -27.16
N ASP A 539 -40.32 -20.67 -26.12
CA ASP A 539 -41.25 -19.54 -26.25
C ASP A 539 -40.50 -18.21 -26.47
N ALA A 540 -39.20 -18.15 -26.16
CA ALA A 540 -38.36 -16.97 -26.37
C ALA A 540 -37.62 -17.02 -27.72
N GLN A 541 -37.64 -15.92 -28.47
CA GLN A 541 -36.88 -15.77 -29.72
C GLN A 541 -35.52 -15.13 -29.46
N LEU A 542 -34.45 -15.82 -29.88
CA LEU A 542 -33.11 -15.27 -29.84
C LEU A 542 -32.92 -14.28 -31.00
N ILE A 543 -32.56 -13.04 -30.67
CA ILE A 543 -32.24 -11.97 -31.59
C ILE A 543 -30.71 -11.91 -31.75
N GLU A 544 -30.24 -11.92 -33.00
CA GLU A 544 -28.81 -11.87 -33.32
C GLU A 544 -28.19 -10.56 -32.80
N GLY A 545 -27.11 -10.68 -32.01
CA GLY A 545 -26.40 -9.55 -31.42
C GLY A 545 -26.95 -9.02 -30.09
N HIS A 546 -28.06 -9.56 -29.57
CA HIS A 546 -28.54 -9.20 -28.22
C HIS A 546 -27.74 -9.90 -27.12
N THR A 547 -27.35 -9.13 -26.11
CA THR A 547 -26.69 -9.65 -24.92
C THR A 547 -27.71 -10.22 -23.92
N PHE A 548 -27.26 -11.02 -22.96
CA PHE A 548 -28.13 -11.54 -21.89
C PHE A 548 -28.82 -10.41 -21.12
N ARG A 549 -28.10 -9.30 -20.90
CA ARG A 549 -28.62 -8.11 -20.22
C ARG A 549 -29.70 -7.40 -21.04
N ASP A 550 -29.59 -7.39 -22.37
CA ASP A 550 -30.62 -6.80 -23.23
C ASP A 550 -31.94 -7.56 -23.09
N TYR A 551 -31.92 -8.89 -23.02
CA TYR A 551 -33.13 -9.69 -22.76
C TYR A 551 -33.75 -9.40 -21.38
N ILE A 552 -32.92 -9.26 -20.33
CA ILE A 552 -33.42 -8.88 -19.00
C ILE A 552 -34.10 -7.51 -19.04
N ASN A 553 -33.47 -6.54 -19.70
CA ASN A 553 -33.99 -5.18 -19.87
C ASN A 553 -35.29 -5.18 -20.69
N ASP A 554 -35.38 -5.97 -21.75
CA ASP A 554 -36.58 -6.09 -22.58
C ASP A 554 -37.76 -6.64 -21.77
N TYR A 555 -37.54 -7.71 -21.01
CA TYR A 555 -38.56 -8.28 -20.13
C TYR A 555 -38.98 -7.32 -19.01
N GLN A 556 -38.05 -6.55 -18.47
CA GLN A 556 -38.35 -5.47 -17.52
C GLN A 556 -39.22 -4.38 -18.17
N ASN A 557 -38.78 -3.87 -19.32
CA ASN A 557 -39.46 -2.81 -20.07
C ASN A 557 -40.87 -3.23 -20.51
N GLN A 558 -41.05 -4.46 -21.00
CA GLN A 558 -42.36 -4.97 -21.39
C GLN A 558 -43.34 -4.98 -20.22
N LYS A 559 -42.90 -5.44 -19.05
CA LYS A 559 -43.77 -5.46 -17.86
C LYS A 559 -44.03 -4.06 -17.31
N GLU A 560 -43.05 -3.17 -17.37
CA GLU A 560 -43.23 -1.78 -16.98
C GLU A 560 -44.20 -1.06 -17.93
N GLN A 561 -44.11 -1.30 -19.24
CA GLN A 561 -45.07 -0.83 -20.23
C GLN A 561 -46.48 -1.38 -19.98
N LEU A 562 -46.62 -2.67 -19.63
CA LEU A 562 -47.93 -3.24 -19.25
C LEU A 562 -48.48 -2.60 -17.97
N ARG A 563 -47.63 -2.29 -17.00
CA ARG A 563 -48.02 -1.59 -15.76
C ARG A 563 -48.44 -0.15 -16.06
N ILE A 564 -47.70 0.55 -16.90
CA ILE A 564 -48.04 1.90 -17.38
C ILE A 564 -49.37 1.86 -18.14
N ALA A 565 -49.56 0.90 -19.05
CA ALA A 565 -50.81 0.73 -19.79
C ALA A 565 -52.00 0.47 -18.86
N ALA A 566 -51.85 -0.40 -17.85
CA ALA A 566 -52.89 -0.67 -16.86
C ALA A 566 -53.22 0.56 -15.99
N ILE A 567 -52.22 1.38 -15.65
CA ILE A 567 -52.42 2.64 -14.92
C ILE A 567 -53.12 3.68 -15.82
N VAL A 568 -52.71 3.78 -17.08
CA VAL A 568 -53.32 4.66 -18.08
C VAL A 568 -54.79 4.30 -18.32
N GLU A 569 -55.11 3.00 -18.40
CA GLU A 569 -56.47 2.48 -18.51
C GLU A 569 -57.28 2.76 -17.24
N ALA A 570 -56.72 2.49 -16.05
CA ALA A 570 -57.39 2.72 -14.77
C ALA A 570 -57.65 4.22 -14.47
N LEU A 571 -56.81 5.11 -15.00
CA LEU A 571 -56.96 6.57 -14.85
C LEU A 571 -57.74 7.22 -16.01
N GLY A 572 -58.18 6.45 -17.01
CA GLY A 572 -58.95 6.96 -18.15
C GLY A 572 -58.16 7.91 -19.07
N LEU A 573 -56.84 7.77 -19.12
CA LEU A 573 -55.94 8.61 -19.92
C LEU A 573 -55.76 8.05 -21.34
N GLU A 574 -56.85 7.75 -22.04
CA GLU A 574 -56.75 7.33 -23.45
C GLU A 574 -56.35 8.52 -24.32
N GLY A 575 -55.06 8.60 -24.69
CA GLY A 575 -54.58 9.58 -25.68
C GLY A 575 -53.09 9.93 -25.73
N PHE A 576 -52.24 9.43 -24.82
CA PHE A 576 -50.83 9.87 -24.74
C PHE A 576 -49.75 8.88 -25.20
N THR A 577 -50.11 7.71 -25.73
CA THR A 577 -49.12 6.78 -26.31
C THR A 577 -49.24 6.78 -27.85
N SER A 578 -48.46 7.65 -28.49
CA SER A 578 -48.17 7.49 -29.93
C SER A 578 -47.23 6.30 -30.10
N PRO A 579 -47.45 5.40 -31.09
CA PRO A 579 -46.44 4.43 -31.46
C PRO A 579 -45.29 5.17 -32.16
N VAL A 580 -44.07 4.94 -31.67
CA VAL A 580 -42.85 5.26 -32.42
C VAL A 580 -42.78 4.25 -33.55
N ASP A 581 -43.46 4.55 -34.66
CA ASP A 581 -43.32 3.81 -35.89
C ASP A 581 -42.30 4.56 -36.76
N GLY A 582 -41.09 4.03 -36.81
CA GLY A 582 -40.02 4.52 -37.68
C GLY A 582 -40.39 4.29 -39.14
N ARG A 583 -41.04 5.28 -39.76
CA ARG A 583 -41.09 5.44 -41.21
C ARG A 583 -41.09 6.93 -41.56
N GLY A 584 -40.13 7.30 -42.39
CA GLY A 584 -39.69 8.68 -42.60
C GLY A 584 -40.70 9.63 -43.22
N CYS A 585 -40.34 10.90 -43.13
CA CYS A 585 -40.75 11.96 -44.02
C CYS A 585 -39.52 12.82 -44.35
N GLU A 586 -39.53 13.29 -45.59
CA GLU A 586 -38.51 14.01 -46.38
C GLU A 586 -37.91 15.28 -45.73
#